data_AF-A0A7K3PVC4-F1
#
_entry.id   AF-A0A7K3PVC4-F1
#
_cell.length_a   1.000
_cell.length_b   1.000
_cell.length_c   1.000
_cell.angle_alpha   90.00
_cell.angle_beta   90.00
_cell.angle_gamma   90.00
#
_symmetry.space_group_name_H-M   'P 1'
#
loop_
_entity.id
_entity.type
_entity.pdbx_description
1 polymer ?
#
loop_
_entity_poly.entity_id
_entity_poly.type
_entity_poly.pdbx_seq_one_letter_code
_entity_poly.pdbx_strand_id
1 'polypeptide(L)' 'MPDSQPQPPHSPSPSDAADRGSLLLTGARLADGRTVDVRLHGGRIEAVG' A
#
# COMPACT_ATOMS: atom_id res chain seq x y z
N MET A 1 22.52 -24.53 -25.88
CA MET A 1 21.48 -23.48 -25.78
C MET A 1 20.96 -23.54 -24.35
N PRO A 2 21.14 -22.53 -23.48
CA PRO A 2 20.60 -22.59 -22.13
C PRO A 2 19.09 -22.27 -22.20
N ASP A 3 18.29 -23.21 -21.73
CA ASP A 3 16.83 -23.10 -21.60
C ASP A 3 16.43 -21.83 -20.83
N SER A 4 15.69 -20.96 -21.50
CA SER A 4 15.02 -19.81 -20.90
C SER A 4 13.86 -20.29 -20.03
N GLN A 5 14.13 -20.66 -18.78
CA GLN A 5 13.05 -20.87 -17.82
C GLN A 5 12.32 -19.52 -17.56
N PRO A 6 10.98 -19.51 -17.62
CA PRO A 6 10.21 -18.31 -17.30
C PRO A 6 10.43 -17.94 -15.82
N GLN A 7 10.89 -16.72 -15.57
CA GLN A 7 11.10 -16.19 -14.23
C GLN A 7 9.77 -16.18 -13.47
N PRO A 8 9.70 -16.74 -12.24
CA PRO A 8 8.48 -16.74 -11.45
C PRO A 8 8.02 -15.30 -11.15
N PRO A 9 6.70 -15.05 -11.08
CA PRO A 9 6.18 -13.73 -10.77
C PRO A 9 6.65 -13.33 -9.36
N HIS A 10 7.32 -12.19 -9.28
CA HIS A 10 7.78 -11.58 -8.04
C HIS A 10 6.57 -11.37 -7.13
N SER A 11 6.42 -12.25 -6.13
CA SER A 11 5.43 -12.08 -5.08
C SER A 11 5.98 -10.99 -4.15
N PRO A 12 5.27 -9.86 -3.96
CA PRO A 12 5.76 -8.82 -3.07
C PRO A 12 5.87 -9.41 -1.66
N SER A 13 7.10 -9.47 -1.14
CA SER A 13 7.34 -9.94 0.23
C SER A 13 6.68 -8.95 1.20
N PRO A 14 6.07 -9.41 2.31
CA PRO A 14 5.41 -8.52 3.26
C PRO A 14 6.36 -7.51 3.90
N SER A 15 7.67 -7.79 3.89
CA SER A 15 8.72 -6.87 4.37
C SER A 15 8.89 -5.62 3.49
N ASP A 16 8.54 -5.68 2.19
CA ASP A 16 8.56 -4.50 1.29
C ASP A 16 7.39 -3.53 1.54
N ALA A 17 6.42 -3.90 2.39
CA ALA A 17 5.33 -2.99 2.75
C ALA A 17 5.77 -1.90 3.74
N ALA A 18 6.84 -2.15 4.51
CA ALA A 18 7.33 -1.23 5.54
C ALA A 18 8.03 0.01 4.96
N ASP A 19 8.54 -0.08 3.73
CA ASP A 19 9.15 1.03 2.98
C ASP A 19 8.26 1.51 1.82
N ARG A 20 6.94 1.30 1.93
CA ARG A 20 6.01 1.97 1.02
C ARG A 20 5.89 3.42 1.47
N GLY A 21 6.37 4.33 0.62
CA GLY A 21 6.30 5.78 0.81
C GLY A 21 4.91 6.30 1.16
N SER A 22 4.80 7.61 1.41
CA SER A 22 3.54 8.20 1.86
C SER A 22 2.40 7.99 0.86
N LEU A 23 1.28 7.47 1.33
CA LEU A 23 0.03 7.31 0.59
C LEU A 23 -1.04 8.20 1.20
N LEU A 24 -1.65 9.07 0.39
CA LEU A 24 -2.82 9.85 0.79
C LEU A 24 -4.06 9.23 0.16
N LEU A 25 -4.97 8.75 0.99
CA LEU A 25 -6.30 8.30 0.60
C LEU A 25 -7.24 9.49 0.71
N THR A 26 -7.75 9.98 -0.41
CA THR A 26 -8.69 11.12 -0.43
C THR A 26 -10.12 10.63 -0.49
N GLY A 27 -11.02 11.23 0.29
CA GLY A 27 -12.45 10.97 0.21
C GLY A 27 -12.89 9.60 0.76
N ALA A 28 -12.13 9.02 1.69
CA ALA A 28 -12.46 7.76 2.32
C ALA A 28 -13.78 7.88 3.11
N ARG A 29 -14.70 6.93 2.91
CA ARG A 29 -15.97 6.90 3.65
C ARG A 29 -15.83 6.05 4.90
N LEU A 30 -16.04 6.67 6.05
CA LEU A 30 -16.15 5.97 7.33
C LEU A 30 -17.50 5.27 7.44
N ALA A 31 -17.59 4.29 8.34
CA ALA A 31 -18.83 3.53 8.59
C ALA A 31 -19.98 4.41 9.11
N ASP A 32 -19.66 5.55 9.71
CA ASP A 32 -20.63 6.56 10.15
C ASP A 32 -21.11 7.48 9.00
N GLY A 33 -20.64 7.23 7.78
CA GLY A 33 -21.02 7.99 6.59
C GLY A 33 -20.21 9.26 6.35
N ARG A 34 -19.30 9.65 7.27
CA ARG A 34 -18.42 10.80 7.06
C ARG A 34 -17.35 10.49 6.03
N THR A 35 -16.92 11.53 5.32
CA THR A 35 -15.82 11.48 4.36
C THR A 35 -14.58 12.11 4.98
N VAL A 36 -13.44 11.42 4.89
CA VAL A 36 -12.16 11.84 5.45
C VAL A 36 -11.02 11.60 4.48
N ASP A 37 -9.93 12.35 4.66
CA ASP A 37 -8.65 12.08 4.01
C ASP A 37 -7.71 11.39 5.01
N VAL A 38 -7.01 10.34 4.58
CA VAL A 38 -6.12 9.54 5.45
C VAL A 38 -4.73 9.50 4.89
N ARG A 39 -3.74 9.93 5.68
CA ARG A 39 -2.33 9.76 5.35
C ARG A 39 -1.77 8.50 5.98
N LEU A 40 -1.18 7.66 5.15
CA LEU A 40 -0.50 6.43 5.53
C LEU A 40 1.00 6.53 5.22
N HIS A 41 1.83 6.02 6.12
CA HIS A 41 3.27 5.88 5.92
C HIS A 41 3.75 4.58 6.56
N GLY A 42 4.52 3.77 5.84
CA GLY A 42 5.02 2.48 6.34
C GLY A 42 3.91 1.54 6.85
N GLY A 43 2.72 1.61 6.26
CA GLY A 43 1.55 0.82 6.66
C GLY A 43 0.83 1.30 7.93
N ARG A 44 1.14 2.50 8.44
CA ARG A 44 0.51 3.08 9.63
C ARG A 44 -0.24 4.37 9.28
N ILE A 45 -1.30 4.66 10.01
CA ILE A 45 -2.02 5.93 9.91
C ILE A 45 -1.20 7.00 10.64
N GLU A 46 -0.89 8.10 9.95
CA GLU A 46 -0.20 9.24 10.53
C GLU A 46 -1.11 10.44 10.77
N ALA A 47 -2.09 10.65 9.88
CA ALA A 47 -3.01 11.77 9.96
C ALA A 47 -4.38 11.40 9.37
N VAL A 48 -5.43 12.03 9.91
CA VAL A 48 -6.82 11.93 9.44
C VAL A 48 -7.40 13.33 9.40
N GLY A 49 -8.01 13.72 8.29
CA GLY A 49 -8.62 15.03 8.04
C GLY A 49 -10.06 14.92 7.57
#